data_AF-B7SP23-F1
#
_entry.id   AF-B7SP23-F1
#
_cell.length_a   1.000
_cell.length_b   1.000
_cell.length_c   1.000
_cell.angle_alpha   90.00
_cell.angle_beta   90.00
_cell.angle_gamma   90.00
#
_symmetry.space_group_name_H-M   'P 1'
#
loop_
_entity.id
_entity.type
_entity.pdbx_description
1 polymer ?
#
loop_
_entity_poly.entity_id
_entity_poly.type
_entity_poly.pdbx_seq_one_letter_code
_entity_poly.pdbx_strand_id
1 'polypeptide(L)'
;DEETVRRVEMLEHQAADIVWAAVRVCYSPDYTEEKRVEFLVDIADKLRQVDTYLAKHGPFGAGKSVTYVDFLLYQALQVIKTMGPSTFRKGFPALEEYCKRVAALPGLKEYLASDRFKSWPFWSPYAKALAAQNKPPADDC
;
A
#
# COMPACT_ATOMS: atom_id res chain seq x y z
N ASP A 1 -6.85 -3.50 24.66
CA ASP A 1 -6.90 -4.88 25.17
C ASP A 1 -5.92 -5.74 24.38
N GLU A 2 -5.60 -6.93 24.88
CA GLU A 2 -4.56 -7.80 24.30
C GLU A 2 -4.89 -8.23 22.86
N GLU A 3 -6.16 -8.36 22.50
CA GLU A 3 -6.58 -8.73 21.15
C GLU A 3 -6.29 -7.60 20.15
N THR A 4 -6.60 -6.35 20.54
CA THR A 4 -6.23 -5.16 19.76
C THR A 4 -4.72 -5.09 19.51
N VAL A 5 -3.89 -5.36 20.52
CA VAL A 5 -2.42 -5.34 20.37
C VAL A 5 -1.96 -6.39 19.35
N ARG A 6 -2.43 -7.64 19.47
CA ARG A 6 -2.08 -8.72 18.52
C ARG A 6 -2.46 -8.39 17.08
N ARG A 7 -3.63 -7.79 16.87
CA ARG A 7 -4.10 -7.37 15.54
C ARG A 7 -3.19 -6.31 14.93
N VAL A 8 -2.83 -5.31 15.74
CA VAL A 8 -1.93 -4.22 15.35
C VAL A 8 -0.55 -4.76 14.98
N GLU A 9 0.06 -5.59 15.83
CA GLU A 9 1.39 -6.16 15.57
C GLU A 9 1.41 -7.04 14.31
N MET A 10 0.38 -7.87 14.11
CA MET A 10 0.29 -8.72 12.93
C MET A 10 0.14 -7.89 11.64
N LEU A 11 -0.72 -6.88 11.63
CA LEU A 11 -0.89 -6.03 10.45
C LEU A 11 0.32 -5.13 10.18
N GLU A 12 1.04 -4.71 11.21
CA GLU A 12 2.29 -3.97 11.06
C GLU A 12 3.32 -4.79 10.28
N HIS A 13 3.52 -6.05 10.69
CA HIS A 13 4.42 -6.96 9.97
C HIS A 13 3.93 -7.22 8.55
N GLN A 14 2.63 -7.40 8.33
CA GLN A 14 2.08 -7.61 6.99
C GLN A 14 2.29 -6.39 6.07
N ALA A 15 2.08 -5.18 6.59
CA ALA A 15 2.32 -3.94 5.84
C ALA A 15 3.80 -3.76 5.49
N ALA A 16 4.70 -4.06 6.44
CA ALA A 16 6.14 -4.07 6.20
C ALA A 16 6.53 -5.08 5.11
N ASP A 17 5.95 -6.28 5.14
CA ASP A 17 6.17 -7.33 4.15
C ASP A 17 5.82 -6.90 2.72
N ILE A 18 4.71 -6.17 2.56
CA ILE A 18 4.26 -5.59 1.28
C ILE A 18 5.27 -4.53 0.81
N VAL A 19 5.66 -3.62 1.70
CA VAL A 19 6.63 -2.56 1.39
C VAL A 19 7.98 -3.16 0.99
N TRP A 20 8.50 -4.12 1.76
CA TRP A 20 9.79 -4.76 1.46
C TRP A 20 9.77 -5.55 0.17
N ALA A 21 8.64 -6.17 -0.18
CA ALA A 21 8.49 -6.83 -1.47
C ALA A 21 8.56 -5.83 -2.63
N ALA A 22 7.88 -4.68 -2.52
CA ALA A 22 7.96 -3.61 -3.50
C ALA A 22 9.38 -3.01 -3.59
N VAL A 23 10.06 -2.81 -2.46
CA VAL A 23 11.45 -2.34 -2.41
C VAL A 23 12.39 -3.29 -3.15
N ARG A 24 12.29 -4.61 -2.91
CA ARG A 24 13.14 -5.61 -3.59
C ARG A 24 13.03 -5.52 -5.11
N VAL A 25 11.82 -5.32 -5.62
CA VAL A 25 11.58 -5.18 -7.07
C VAL A 25 12.09 -3.83 -7.58
N CYS A 26 11.75 -2.73 -6.91
CA CYS A 26 12.10 -1.38 -7.35
C CYS A 26 13.61 -1.10 -7.30
N TYR A 27 14.38 -1.78 -6.44
CA TYR A 27 15.83 -1.62 -6.33
C TYR A 27 16.62 -2.72 -7.04
N SER A 28 15.95 -3.67 -7.69
CA SER A 28 16.63 -4.70 -8.49
C SER A 28 17.40 -4.03 -9.64
N PRO A 29 18.69 -4.37 -9.86
CA PRO A 29 19.44 -3.85 -11.00
C PRO A 29 18.82 -4.25 -12.34
N ASP A 30 18.10 -5.38 -12.35
CA ASP A 30 17.45 -5.97 -13.50
C ASP A 30 15.95 -5.63 -13.54
N TYR A 31 15.52 -4.50 -12.94
CA TYR A 31 14.13 -4.06 -13.00
C TYR A 31 13.68 -3.85 -14.45
N THR A 32 12.52 -4.41 -14.80
CA THR A 32 11.82 -4.18 -16.06
C THR A 32 10.32 -4.08 -15.80
N GLU A 33 9.56 -3.64 -16.81
CA GLU A 33 8.10 -3.60 -16.71
C GLU A 33 7.48 -5.00 -16.56
N GLU A 34 8.07 -6.03 -17.18
CA GLU A 34 7.64 -7.42 -17.02
C GLU A 34 7.79 -7.88 -15.56
N LYS A 35 8.89 -7.53 -14.89
CA LYS A 35 9.07 -7.85 -13.46
C LYS A 35 8.10 -7.10 -12.56
N ARG A 36 7.72 -5.88 -12.94
CA ARG A 36 6.65 -5.15 -12.24
C ARG A 36 5.33 -5.90 -12.35
N VAL A 37 4.98 -6.38 -13.54
CA VAL A 37 3.76 -7.17 -13.77
C VAL A 37 3.79 -8.49 -13.01
N GLU A 38 4.90 -9.24 -13.07
CA GLU A 38 5.10 -10.47 -12.30
C GLU A 38 4.94 -10.23 -10.80
N PHE A 39 5.56 -9.17 -10.28
CA PHE A 39 5.41 -8.77 -8.89
C PHE A 39 3.94 -8.50 -8.49
N LEU A 40 3.16 -7.85 -9.36
CA LEU A 40 1.74 -7.59 -9.10
C LEU A 40 0.92 -8.89 -9.04
N VAL A 41 1.30 -9.91 -9.81
CA VAL A 41 0.70 -11.24 -9.73
C VAL A 41 1.08 -11.91 -8.41
N ASP A 42 2.36 -11.89 -8.04
CA ASP A 42 2.86 -12.55 -6.83
C ASP A 42 2.32 -11.93 -5.53
N ILE A 43 2.22 -10.60 -5.47
CA ILE A 43 1.73 -9.90 -4.28
C ILE A 43 0.20 -10.06 -4.10
N ALA A 44 -0.52 -10.51 -5.13
CA ALA A 44 -1.97 -10.58 -5.12
C ALA A 44 -2.52 -11.47 -4.01
N ASP A 45 -1.86 -12.60 -3.70
CA ASP A 45 -2.28 -13.48 -2.60
C ASP A 45 -2.15 -12.80 -1.24
N LYS A 46 -1.08 -12.03 -1.01
CA LYS A 46 -0.93 -11.25 0.22
C LYS A 46 -2.01 -10.18 0.35
N LEU A 47 -2.35 -9.51 -0.75
CA LEU A 47 -3.44 -8.53 -0.75
C LEU A 47 -4.80 -9.18 -0.47
N ARG A 48 -5.08 -10.36 -1.03
CA ARG A 48 -6.30 -11.14 -0.72
C ARG A 48 -6.39 -11.52 0.76
N GLN A 49 -5.27 -11.84 1.39
CA GLN A 49 -5.22 -12.12 2.83
C GLN A 49 -5.56 -10.89 3.67
N VAL A 50 -5.03 -9.71 3.31
CA VAL A 50 -5.38 -8.44 3.95
C VAL A 50 -6.87 -8.13 3.78
N ASP A 51 -7.40 -8.32 2.58
CA ASP A 51 -8.81 -8.07 2.30
C ASP A 51 -9.73 -8.98 3.14
N THR A 52 -9.42 -10.28 3.15
CA THR A 52 -10.13 -11.28 3.97
C THR A 52 -10.07 -10.92 5.47
N TYR A 53 -8.91 -10.45 5.93
CA TYR A 53 -8.72 -10.02 7.30
C TYR A 53 -9.61 -8.82 7.65
N LEU A 54 -9.58 -7.76 6.84
CA LEU A 54 -10.37 -6.55 7.08
C LEU A 54 -11.88 -6.84 7.03
N ALA A 55 -12.32 -7.68 6.09
CA ALA A 55 -13.71 -8.13 6.00
C ALA A 55 -14.19 -8.83 7.29
N LYS A 56 -13.30 -9.57 7.95
CA LYS A 56 -13.61 -10.30 9.19
C LYS A 56 -13.58 -9.41 10.43
N HIS A 57 -12.62 -8.48 10.53
CA HIS A 57 -12.30 -7.81 11.78
C HIS A 57 -12.82 -6.39 11.91
N GLY A 58 -13.13 -5.71 10.79
CA GLY A 58 -13.74 -4.40 10.81
C GLY A 58 -13.12 -3.41 9.84
N PRO A 59 -13.69 -2.19 9.76
CA PRO A 59 -13.33 -1.22 8.73
C PRO A 59 -11.91 -0.65 8.86
N PHE A 60 -11.25 -0.86 10.01
CA PHE A 60 -9.87 -0.47 10.31
C PHE A 60 -9.06 -1.68 10.79
N GLY A 61 -7.74 -1.57 10.79
CA GLY A 61 -6.83 -2.67 11.05
C GLY A 61 -7.00 -3.31 12.44
N ALA A 62 -7.30 -2.48 13.44
CA ALA A 62 -7.59 -2.97 14.80
C ALA A 62 -9.09 -3.25 15.05
N GLY A 63 -9.90 -3.21 14.00
CA GLY A 63 -11.35 -3.40 14.05
C GLY A 63 -12.12 -2.09 13.87
N LYS A 64 -12.77 -1.61 14.94
CA LYS A 64 -13.63 -0.40 14.87
C LYS A 64 -12.86 0.92 15.00
N SER A 65 -11.71 0.89 15.67
CA SER A 65 -10.91 2.08 15.96
C SER A 65 -9.70 2.16 15.06
N VAL A 66 -9.38 3.38 14.64
CA VAL A 66 -8.14 3.68 13.91
C VAL A 66 -6.95 3.56 14.84
N THR A 67 -5.86 3.00 14.34
CA THR A 67 -4.56 2.98 15.01
C THR A 67 -3.44 3.35 14.03
N TYR A 68 -2.19 3.39 14.49
CA TYR A 68 -1.07 3.73 13.60
C TYR A 68 -0.91 2.73 12.44
N VAL A 69 -1.34 1.47 12.64
CA VAL A 69 -1.23 0.42 11.63
C VAL A 69 -2.04 0.73 10.38
N ASP A 70 -3.12 1.51 10.51
CA ASP A 70 -3.94 1.92 9.37
C ASP A 70 -3.15 2.85 8.43
N PHE A 71 -2.26 3.68 8.98
CA PHE A 71 -1.39 4.54 8.18
C PHE A 71 -0.27 3.75 7.51
N LEU A 72 0.30 2.76 8.21
CA LEU A 72 1.32 1.86 7.64
C LEU A 72 0.73 1.03 6.49
N LEU A 73 -0.43 0.43 6.70
CA LEU A 73 -1.11 -0.34 5.67
C LEU A 73 -1.57 0.55 4.51
N TYR A 74 -2.11 1.74 4.80
CA TYR A 74 -2.44 2.72 3.78
C TYR A 74 -1.23 3.06 2.90
N GLN A 75 -0.08 3.36 3.50
CA GLN A 75 1.15 3.66 2.76
C GLN A 75 1.60 2.47 1.90
N ALA A 76 1.59 1.25 2.47
CA ALA A 76 1.94 0.03 1.75
C ALA A 76 1.03 -0.18 0.52
N LEU A 77 -0.28 0.02 0.68
CA LEU A 77 -1.25 -0.09 -0.40
C LEU A 77 -1.10 1.02 -1.45
N GLN A 78 -0.72 2.25 -1.06
CA GLN A 78 -0.43 3.31 -2.02
C GLN A 78 0.76 2.96 -2.93
N VAL A 79 1.79 2.31 -2.40
CA VAL A 79 2.91 1.81 -3.22
C VAL A 79 2.39 0.84 -4.28
N ILE A 80 1.63 -0.18 -3.87
CA ILE A 80 1.14 -1.20 -4.82
C ILE A 80 0.16 -0.60 -5.85
N LYS A 81 -0.74 0.26 -5.40
CA LYS A 81 -1.64 1.00 -6.27
C LYS A 81 -0.89 1.87 -7.28
N THR A 82 0.24 2.46 -6.90
CA THR A 82 1.06 3.24 -7.83
C THR A 82 1.82 2.33 -8.80
N MET A 83 2.20 1.12 -8.37
CA MET A 83 2.84 0.14 -9.25
C MET A 83 1.86 -0.46 -10.28
N GLY A 84 0.57 -0.57 -9.99
CA GLY A 84 -0.42 -1.09 -10.95
C GLY A 84 -1.82 -0.56 -10.64
N PRO A 85 -2.16 0.68 -11.04
CA PRO A 85 -3.38 1.33 -10.58
C PRO A 85 -4.65 0.64 -11.08
N SER A 86 -4.66 0.21 -12.34
CA SER A 86 -5.76 -0.55 -12.92
C SER A 86 -5.88 -1.95 -12.33
N THR A 87 -4.77 -2.67 -12.20
CA THR A 87 -4.74 -4.00 -11.56
C THR A 87 -5.24 -3.93 -10.11
N PHE A 88 -4.79 -2.94 -9.34
CA PHE A 88 -5.19 -2.76 -7.95
C PHE A 88 -6.69 -2.47 -7.82
N ARG A 89 -7.22 -1.50 -8.57
CA ARG A 89 -8.65 -1.12 -8.48
C ARG A 89 -9.59 -2.23 -8.93
N LYS A 90 -9.22 -2.99 -9.97
CA LYS A 90 -10.04 -4.10 -10.48
C LYS A 90 -9.96 -5.33 -9.59
N GLY A 91 -8.76 -5.66 -9.09
CA GLY A 91 -8.52 -6.85 -8.27
C GLY A 91 -8.92 -6.71 -6.80
N PHE A 92 -8.85 -5.49 -6.25
CA PHE A 92 -8.99 -5.25 -4.80
C PHE A 92 -9.90 -4.05 -4.48
N PRO A 93 -11.17 -4.03 -4.93
CA PRO A 93 -12.07 -2.91 -4.70
C PRO A 93 -12.32 -2.61 -3.22
N ALA A 94 -12.33 -3.62 -2.35
CA ALA A 94 -12.49 -3.43 -0.91
C ALA A 94 -11.25 -2.78 -0.26
N LEU A 95 -10.04 -3.09 -0.73
CA LEU A 95 -8.81 -2.39 -0.31
C LEU A 95 -8.75 -0.95 -0.83
N GLU A 96 -9.31 -0.68 -2.02
CA GLU A 96 -9.47 0.68 -2.53
C GLU A 96 -10.42 1.49 -1.63
N GLU A 97 -11.56 0.91 -1.22
CA GLU A 97 -12.47 1.55 -0.26
C GLU A 97 -11.85 1.73 1.13
N TYR A 98 -11.04 0.78 1.58
CA TYR A 98 -10.23 0.93 2.79
C TYR A 98 -9.29 2.14 2.68
N CYS A 99 -8.56 2.27 1.57
CA CYS A 99 -7.66 3.41 1.33
C CYS A 99 -8.42 4.74 1.37
N LYS A 100 -9.59 4.81 0.74
CA LYS A 100 -10.46 6.01 0.77
C LYS A 100 -10.91 6.34 2.19
N ARG A 101 -11.29 5.33 2.98
CA ARG A 101 -11.73 5.48 4.36
C ARG A 101 -10.62 6.07 5.24
N VAL A 102 -9.40 5.54 5.13
CA VAL A 102 -8.24 6.04 5.88
C VAL A 102 -7.88 7.46 5.44
N ALA A 103 -7.82 7.72 4.12
CA ALA A 103 -7.53 9.07 3.59
C ALA A 103 -8.58 10.13 3.96
N ALA A 104 -9.81 9.72 4.27
CA ALA A 104 -10.89 10.62 4.69
C ALA A 104 -10.83 11.03 6.17
N LEU A 105 -9.95 10.44 6.98
CA LEU A 105 -9.78 10.82 8.38
C LEU A 105 -9.37 12.30 8.49
N PRO A 106 -10.00 13.13 9.34
CA PRO A 106 -9.84 14.59 9.31
C PRO A 106 -8.36 15.07 9.25
N GLY A 107 -7.52 14.59 10.18
CA GLY A 107 -6.11 15.01 10.23
C GLY A 107 -5.27 14.50 9.05
N LEU A 108 -5.57 13.30 8.52
CA LEU A 108 -4.87 12.79 7.34
C LEU A 108 -5.35 13.52 6.07
N LYS A 109 -6.65 13.76 5.93
CA LYS A 109 -7.25 14.50 4.82
C LYS A 109 -6.65 15.91 4.71
N GLU A 110 -6.56 16.62 5.82
CA GLU A 110 -5.91 17.94 5.89
C GLU A 110 -4.43 17.86 5.52
N TYR A 111 -3.72 16.86 6.01
CA TYR A 111 -2.31 16.66 5.67
C TYR A 111 -2.11 16.40 4.17
N LEU A 112 -2.87 15.47 3.59
CA LEU A 112 -2.81 15.10 2.17
C LEU A 112 -3.16 16.27 1.24
N ALA A 113 -3.96 17.23 1.71
CA ALA A 113 -4.31 18.46 0.96
C ALA A 113 -3.31 19.62 1.17
N SER A 114 -2.38 19.50 2.12
CA SER A 114 -1.43 20.57 2.44
C SER A 114 -0.17 20.53 1.57
N ASP A 115 0.48 21.68 1.39
CA ASP A 115 1.76 21.80 0.67
C ASP A 115 2.92 20.99 1.30
N ARG A 116 2.73 20.52 2.53
CA ARG A 116 3.70 19.66 3.22
C ARG A 116 3.69 18.23 2.68
N PHE A 117 2.57 17.79 2.11
CA PHE A 117 2.44 16.44 1.60
C PHE A 117 3.23 16.28 0.30
N LYS A 118 4.01 15.22 0.23
CA LYS A 118 4.76 14.83 -0.95
C LYS A 118 4.20 13.52 -1.46
N SER A 119 3.49 13.57 -2.57
CA SER A 119 2.94 12.38 -3.25
C SER A 119 4.00 11.62 -4.06
N TRP A 120 5.16 12.23 -4.30
CA TRP A 120 6.26 11.67 -5.09
C TRP A 120 7.62 12.25 -4.67
N PRO A 121 8.72 11.49 -4.75
CA PRO A 121 8.80 10.05 -5.02
C PRO A 121 8.50 9.19 -3.79
N PHE A 122 8.21 7.90 -4.01
CA PHE A 122 8.13 6.93 -2.91
C PHE A 122 9.53 6.51 -2.45
N TRP A 123 10.46 6.31 -3.39
CA TRP A 123 11.79 5.77 -3.12
C TRP A 123 12.91 6.77 -3.37
N SER A 124 14.08 6.44 -2.84
CA SER A 124 15.30 7.21 -3.08
C SER A 124 15.69 7.20 -4.56
N PRO A 125 16.55 8.14 -5.01
CA PRO A 125 17.07 8.16 -6.38
C PRO A 125 17.83 6.91 -6.82
N TYR A 126 18.16 5.97 -5.93
CA TYR A 126 18.82 4.72 -6.30
C TYR A 126 17.85 3.66 -6.84
N ALA A 127 16.54 3.81 -6.63
CA ALA A 127 15.57 2.86 -7.14
C ALA A 127 15.39 3.00 -8.66
N LYS A 128 15.20 1.86 -9.34
CA LYS A 128 14.89 1.74 -10.76
C LYS A 128 13.43 2.02 -11.09
N ALA A 129 12.55 2.03 -10.08
CA ALA A 129 11.15 2.43 -10.19
C ALA A 129 10.73 3.29 -9.00
N LEU A 130 9.67 4.08 -9.17
CA LEU A 130 9.09 4.94 -8.12
C LEU A 130 10.05 5.96 -7.44
N ALA A 131 11.16 6.29 -8.12
CA ALA A 131 12.11 7.34 -7.72
C ALA A 131 11.84 8.64 -8.49
N ALA A 132 12.42 9.76 -8.04
CA ALA A 132 12.15 11.09 -8.62
C ALA A 132 12.35 11.16 -10.14
N GLN A 133 13.37 10.47 -10.65
CA GLN A 133 13.72 10.43 -12.07
C GLN A 133 12.86 9.47 -12.91
N ASN A 134 12.11 8.58 -12.27
CA ASN A 134 11.25 7.62 -12.94
C ASN A 134 9.85 8.26 -13.03
N LYS A 135 9.17 8.16 -14.17
CA LYS A 135 7.74 8.52 -14.19
C LYS A 135 6.97 7.41 -13.45
N PRO A 136 5.88 7.74 -12.71
CA PRO A 136 4.94 6.71 -12.29
C PRO A 136 4.54 5.88 -13.53
N PRO A 137 4.39 4.54 -13.40
CA PRO A 137 3.92 3.73 -14.52
C PRO A 137 2.65 4.35 -15.10
N ALA A 138 2.61 4.51 -16.43
CA ALA A 138 1.33 4.69 -17.10
C ALA A 138 0.50 3.42 -16.83
N ASP A 139 -0.80 3.57 -16.61
CA ASP A 139 -1.71 2.45 -16.31
C ASP A 139 -1.41 1.22 -17.18
N ASP A 140 -1.54 0.02 -16.58
CA ASP A 140 -1.28 -1.28 -17.19
C ASP A 140 -2.06 -1.46 -18.52
N CYS A 141 -1.44 -1.09 -19.65
CA CYS A 141 -1.90 -1.32 -21.02
C CYS A 141 -0.79 -2.01 -21.81
#